data_AF-A0A6G2J842-F1
#
_entry.id   AF-A0A6G2J842-F1
#
_cell.length_a   1.000
_cell.length_b   1.000
_cell.length_c   1.000
_cell.angle_alpha   90.00
_cell.angle_beta   90.00
_cell.angle_gamma   90.00
#
_symmetry.space_group_name_H-M   'P 1'
#
loop_
_entity.id
_entity.type
_entity.pdbx_description
1 polymer ?
#
loop_
_entity_poly.entity_id
_entity_poly.type
_entity_poly.pdbx_seq_one_letter_code
_entity_poly.pdbx_strand_id
1 'polypeptide(L)'
;MPEYEEFVEALFDQLHVELNEESEINNIYENIPSDAPTFETLESVSNSVFPSMQQKAADFLQLSPNKNLRLEYPELSELKNIKGKKVFCHEDSGQYVTKLFGAVSALDARCIVKLIEENPARYLVY
;
A
#
# COMPACT_ATOMS: atom_id res chain seq x y z
N MET A 1 22.46 -2.36 -18.99
CA MET A 1 22.83 -2.82 -17.64
C MET A 1 22.98 -1.65 -16.66
N PRO A 2 23.86 -0.65 -16.84
CA PRO A 2 24.01 0.44 -15.86
C PRO A 2 22.74 1.31 -15.69
N GLU A 3 22.00 1.58 -16.77
CA GLU A 3 20.76 2.40 -16.70
C GLU A 3 19.66 1.76 -15.83
N TYR A 4 19.57 0.43 -15.77
CA TYR A 4 18.58 -0.25 -14.92
C TYR A 4 18.99 -0.26 -13.45
N GLU A 5 20.29 -0.27 -13.17
CA GLU A 5 20.82 -0.14 -11.81
C GLU A 5 20.60 1.28 -11.29
N GLU A 6 20.93 2.30 -12.08
CA GLU A 6 20.65 3.71 -11.76
C GLU A 6 19.16 3.98 -11.54
N PHE A 7 18.29 3.35 -12.33
CA PHE A 7 16.86 3.44 -12.11
C PHE A 7 16.45 2.84 -10.75
N VAL A 8 16.96 1.64 -10.43
CA VAL A 8 16.63 0.97 -9.16
C VAL A 8 17.13 1.77 -7.97
N GLU A 9 18.30 2.39 -8.08
CA GLU A 9 18.81 3.33 -7.07
C GLU A 9 17.86 4.52 -6.88
N ALA A 10 17.43 5.16 -7.98
CA ALA A 10 16.46 6.26 -7.89
C ALA A 10 15.11 5.83 -7.28
N LEU A 11 14.65 4.61 -7.59
CA LEU A 11 13.45 4.03 -6.98
C LEU A 11 13.63 3.82 -5.47
N PHE A 12 14.80 3.37 -5.03
CA PHE A 12 15.11 3.17 -3.62
C PHE A 12 15.29 4.47 -2.87
N ASP A 13 15.87 5.49 -3.48
CA ASP A 13 15.93 6.84 -2.89
C ASP A 13 14.52 7.37 -2.61
N GLN A 14 13.58 7.17 -3.54
CA GLN A 14 12.19 7.56 -3.33
C GLN A 14 11.53 6.78 -2.19
N LEU A 15 11.72 5.46 -2.12
CA LEU A 15 11.21 4.65 -1.00
C LEU A 15 11.84 5.06 0.34
N HIS A 16 13.11 5.44 0.33
CA HIS A 16 13.80 5.89 1.53
C HIS A 16 13.19 7.18 2.06
N VAL A 17 12.78 8.11 1.17
CA VAL A 17 12.00 9.28 1.56
C VAL A 17 10.66 8.88 2.19
N GLU A 18 9.88 7.99 1.55
CA GLU A 18 8.60 7.50 2.10
C GLU A 18 8.76 6.88 3.50
N LEU A 19 9.78 6.03 3.69
CA LEU A 19 10.07 5.40 4.98
C LEU A 19 10.58 6.39 6.02
N ASN A 20 11.36 7.40 5.62
CA ASN A 20 11.82 8.44 6.51
C ASN A 20 10.65 9.31 6.99
N GLU A 21 9.67 9.61 6.13
CA GLU A 21 8.44 10.30 6.52
C GLU A 21 7.66 9.52 7.60
N GLU A 22 7.50 8.20 7.45
CA GLU A 22 6.87 7.37 8.49
C GLU A 22 7.64 7.42 9.83
N SER A 23 8.97 7.36 9.77
CA SER A 23 9.84 7.49 10.95
C SER A 23 9.71 8.86 11.62
N GLU A 24 9.67 9.95 10.84
CA GLU A 24 9.47 11.30 11.36
C GLU A 24 8.10 11.47 12.01
N ILE A 25 7.04 10.91 11.41
CA ILE A 25 5.69 10.90 12.00
C ILE A 25 5.70 10.17 13.34
N ASN A 26 6.34 9.00 13.42
CA ASN A 26 6.45 8.24 14.67
C ASN A 26 7.24 9.01 15.73
N ASN A 27 8.36 9.63 15.36
CA ASN A 27 9.14 10.47 16.26
C ASN A 27 8.33 11.66 16.79
N ILE A 28 7.56 12.33 15.92
CA ILE A 28 6.68 13.42 16.35
C ILE A 28 5.65 12.89 17.36
N TYR A 29 5.03 11.74 17.07
CA TYR A 29 4.04 11.12 17.93
C TYR A 29 4.60 10.76 19.32
N GLU A 30 5.81 10.21 19.40
CA GLU A 30 6.48 9.89 20.67
C GLU A 30 6.82 11.13 21.51
N ASN A 31 7.00 12.28 20.87
CA ASN A 31 7.31 13.55 21.53
C ASN A 31 6.08 14.41 21.85
N ILE A 32 4.87 13.91 21.61
CA ILE A 32 3.64 14.62 21.98
C ILE A 32 3.54 14.71 23.52
N PRO A 33 3.32 15.90 24.10
CA PRO A 33 3.12 16.07 25.53
C PRO A 33 1.95 15.21 26.04
N SER A 34 2.08 14.62 27.23
CA SER A 34 1.06 13.74 27.82
C SER A 34 -0.29 14.41 28.09
N ASP A 35 -0.32 15.75 28.16
CA ASP A 35 -1.51 16.57 28.34
C ASP A 35 -2.13 17.05 27.00
N ALA A 36 -1.51 16.70 25.87
CA ALA A 36 -2.06 16.99 24.56
C ALA A 36 -3.34 16.17 24.31
N PRO A 37 -4.31 16.72 23.56
CA PRO A 37 -5.48 15.96 23.13
C PRO A 37 -5.03 14.77 22.29
N THR A 38 -5.45 13.56 22.70
CA THR A 38 -5.19 12.34 21.96
C THR A 38 -6.23 12.15 20.88
N PHE A 39 -5.78 11.82 19.68
CA PHE A 39 -6.66 11.36 18.61
C PHE A 39 -6.94 9.86 18.82
N GLU A 40 -8.18 9.46 18.60
CA GLU A 40 -8.51 8.03 18.50
C GLU A 40 -7.80 7.44 17.27
N THR A 41 -7.39 6.18 17.36
CA THR A 41 -6.77 5.49 16.22
C THR A 41 -7.79 5.30 15.10
N LEU A 42 -7.29 5.17 13.87
CA LEU A 42 -8.14 4.93 12.70
C LEU A 42 -9.01 3.69 12.89
N GLU A 43 -8.45 2.62 13.47
CA GLU A 43 -9.13 1.36 13.77
C GLU A 43 -10.26 1.57 14.78
N SER A 44 -10.03 2.34 15.85
CA SER A 44 -11.06 2.65 16.85
C SER A 44 -12.24 3.38 16.22
N VAL A 45 -11.94 4.48 15.52
CA VAL A 45 -12.95 5.33 14.89
C VAL A 45 -13.73 4.54 13.85
N SER A 46 -13.03 3.87 12.94
CA SER A 46 -13.68 3.15 11.84
C SER A 46 -14.49 1.95 12.34
N ASN A 47 -14.05 1.19 13.35
CA ASN A 47 -14.86 0.13 13.95
C ASN A 47 -16.13 0.66 14.62
N SER A 48 -16.09 1.87 15.19
CA SER A 48 -17.29 2.51 15.75
C SER A 48 -18.28 2.96 14.67
N VAL A 49 -17.77 3.46 13.54
CA VAL A 49 -18.58 4.06 12.47
C VAL A 49 -19.11 3.01 11.48
N PHE A 50 -18.35 1.93 11.25
CA PHE A 50 -18.61 0.94 10.22
C PHE A 50 -19.99 0.27 10.31
N PRO A 51 -20.46 -0.22 11.49
CA PRO A 51 -21.79 -0.81 11.60
C PRO A 51 -22.90 0.18 11.23
N SER A 52 -22.76 1.44 11.64
CA SER A 52 -23.72 2.51 11.31
C SER A 52 -23.75 2.79 9.81
N MET A 53 -22.58 2.88 9.17
CA MET A 53 -22.49 3.09 7.73
C MET A 53 -23.02 1.91 6.91
N GLN A 54 -22.73 0.68 7.35
CA GLN A 54 -23.24 -0.53 6.74
C GLN A 54 -24.76 -0.57 6.78
N GLN A 55 -25.36 -0.21 7.92
CA GLN A 55 -26.82 -0.12 8.05
C GLN A 55 -27.41 0.97 7.16
N LYS A 56 -26.83 2.17 7.16
CA LYS A 56 -27.29 3.28 6.30
C LYS A 56 -27.24 2.93 4.81
N ALA A 57 -26.17 2.26 4.36
CA ALA A 57 -26.04 1.81 2.98
C ALA A 57 -27.10 0.74 2.64
N ALA A 58 -27.35 -0.20 3.55
CA ALA A 58 -28.38 -1.22 3.40
C ALA A 58 -29.79 -0.60 3.30
N ASP A 59 -30.12 0.33 4.19
CA ASP A 59 -31.41 1.04 4.20
C ASP A 59 -31.62 1.84 2.90
N PHE A 60 -30.57 2.54 2.44
CA PHE A 60 -30.61 3.31 1.20
C PHE A 60 -30.83 2.43 -0.04
N LEU A 61 -30.13 1.29 -0.10
CA LEU A 61 -30.24 0.34 -1.22
C LEU A 61 -31.45 -0.58 -1.10
N GLN A 62 -32.18 -0.57 0.01
CA GLN A 62 -33.26 -1.51 0.34
C GLN A 62 -32.80 -2.98 0.28
N LEU A 63 -31.57 -3.23 0.72
CA LEU A 63 -30.96 -4.56 0.78
C LEU A 63 -30.65 -4.93 2.24
N SER A 64 -30.46 -6.22 2.50
CA SER A 64 -29.97 -6.66 3.82
C SER A 64 -28.49 -6.32 4.00
N PRO A 65 -28.04 -5.90 5.19
CA PRO A 65 -26.62 -5.66 5.47
C PRO A 65 -25.76 -6.89 5.17
N ASN A 66 -24.72 -6.72 4.34
CA ASN A 66 -23.78 -7.80 4.04
C ASN A 66 -22.80 -8.00 5.20
N LYS A 67 -23.08 -8.98 6.06
CA LYS A 67 -22.27 -9.32 7.24
C LYS A 67 -20.86 -9.85 6.92
N ASN A 68 -20.55 -10.13 5.66
CA ASN A 68 -19.22 -10.58 5.24
C ASN A 68 -18.26 -9.41 4.94
N LEU A 69 -18.76 -8.17 4.92
CA LEU A 69 -17.90 -7.00 4.77
C LEU A 69 -17.09 -6.79 6.05
N ARG A 70 -15.79 -6.57 5.90
CA ARG A 70 -14.85 -6.32 6.98
C ARG A 70 -13.94 -5.16 6.61
N LEU A 71 -13.44 -4.47 7.63
CA LEU A 71 -12.35 -3.50 7.48
C LEU A 71 -11.02 -4.25 7.62
N GLU A 72 -10.07 -3.92 6.75
CA GLU A 72 -8.70 -4.41 6.80
C GLU A 72 -7.77 -3.19 6.81
N TYR A 73 -6.66 -3.30 7.54
CA TYR A 73 -5.64 -2.25 7.68
C TYR A 73 -4.31 -2.84 7.16
N PRO A 74 -4.17 -2.99 5.83
CA PRO A 74 -2.99 -3.59 5.25
C PRO A 74 -1.77 -2.70 5.46
N GLU A 75 -0.64 -3.32 5.78
CA GLU A 75 0.66 -2.65 5.82
C GLU A 75 1.06 -2.16 4.42
N LEU A 76 2.06 -1.27 4.34
CA LEU A 76 2.47 -0.63 3.07
C LEU A 76 2.73 -1.65 1.94
N SER A 77 3.38 -2.77 2.25
CA SER A 77 3.68 -3.84 1.26
C SER A 77 2.41 -4.53 0.75
N GLU A 78 1.44 -4.79 1.62
CA GLU A 78 0.16 -5.38 1.27
C GLU A 78 -0.69 -4.39 0.46
N LEU A 79 -0.70 -3.12 0.85
CA LEU A 79 -1.39 -2.05 0.15
C LEU A 79 -0.82 -1.85 -1.28
N LYS A 80 0.50 -1.84 -1.44
CA LYS A 80 1.15 -1.78 -2.77
C LYS A 80 0.72 -2.97 -3.62
N ASN A 81 0.69 -4.19 -3.07
CA ASN A 81 0.19 -5.38 -3.77
C ASN A 81 -1.28 -5.29 -4.18
N ILE A 82 -2.17 -4.80 -3.30
CA ILE A 82 -3.60 -4.59 -3.63
C ILE A 82 -3.74 -3.58 -4.77
N LYS A 83 -3.01 -2.47 -4.73
CA LYS A 83 -2.99 -1.46 -5.78
C LYS A 83 -2.53 -2.05 -7.12
N GLY A 84 -1.46 -2.86 -7.09
CA GLY A 84 -0.95 -3.57 -8.26
C GLY A 84 -2.01 -4.44 -8.91
N LYS A 85 -2.67 -5.30 -8.13
CA LYS A 85 -3.75 -6.17 -8.64
C LYS A 85 -4.95 -5.41 -9.19
N LYS A 86 -5.29 -4.26 -8.58
CA LYS A 86 -6.41 -3.41 -9.05
C LYS A 86 -6.11 -2.72 -10.38
N VAL A 87 -4.89 -2.23 -10.57
CA VAL A 87 -4.50 -1.51 -11.79
C VAL A 87 -4.21 -2.48 -12.93
N PHE A 88 -3.61 -3.63 -12.62
CA PHE A 88 -3.16 -4.63 -13.59
C PHE A 88 -3.99 -5.91 -13.50
N CYS A 89 -5.19 -5.85 -14.08
CA CYS A 89 -6.22 -6.87 -13.93
C CYS A 89 -6.00 -8.14 -14.78
N HIS A 90 -5.15 -8.08 -15.81
CA HIS A 90 -4.87 -9.24 -16.67
C HIS A 90 -3.87 -10.16 -15.97
N GLU A 91 -4.10 -11.49 -15.97
CA GLU A 91 -3.33 -12.46 -15.18
C GLU A 91 -1.81 -12.31 -15.36
N ASP A 92 -1.34 -12.21 -16.61
CA ASP A 92 0.09 -12.03 -16.90
C ASP A 92 0.67 -10.72 -16.36
N SER A 93 -0.11 -9.63 -16.37
CA SER A 93 0.31 -8.33 -15.86
C SER A 93 0.27 -8.28 -14.34
N GLY A 94 -0.75 -8.89 -13.74
CA GLY A 94 -0.91 -8.97 -12.29
C GLY A 94 0.20 -9.77 -11.64
N GLN A 95 0.62 -10.90 -12.25
CA GLN A 95 1.75 -11.70 -11.74
C GLN A 95 3.07 -10.93 -11.82
N TYR A 96 3.35 -10.25 -12.93
CA TYR A 96 4.56 -9.44 -13.09
C TYR A 96 4.61 -8.32 -12.04
N VAL A 97 3.52 -7.56 -11.89
CA VAL A 97 3.46 -6.43 -10.96
C VAL A 97 3.48 -6.88 -9.50
N THR A 98 2.85 -8.01 -9.16
CA THR A 98 2.95 -8.58 -7.80
C THR A 98 4.40 -8.94 -7.47
N LYS A 99 5.14 -9.55 -8.41
CA LYS A 99 6.56 -9.86 -8.20
C LYS A 99 7.41 -8.59 -8.08
N LEU A 100 7.15 -7.60 -8.95
CA LEU A 100 7.86 -6.32 -8.93
C LEU A 100 7.62 -5.59 -7.61
N PHE A 101 6.36 -5.42 -7.18
CA PHE A 101 6.04 -4.76 -5.92
C PHE A 101 6.54 -5.53 -4.70
N GLY A 102 6.50 -6.86 -4.73
CA GLY A 102 7.15 -7.66 -3.70
C GLY A 102 8.65 -7.37 -3.61
N ALA A 103 9.35 -7.28 -4.75
CA ALA A 103 10.78 -6.97 -4.79
C ALA A 103 11.07 -5.53 -4.33
N VAL A 104 10.25 -4.56 -4.73
CA VAL A 104 10.33 -3.15 -4.30
C VAL A 104 10.13 -3.02 -2.79
N SER A 105 9.11 -3.68 -2.23
CA SER A 105 8.86 -3.70 -0.78
C SER A 105 9.95 -4.41 0.02
N ALA A 106 10.68 -5.35 -0.60
CA ALA A 106 11.81 -6.05 0.02
C ALA A 106 13.16 -5.37 -0.22
N LEU A 107 13.21 -4.25 -0.95
CA LEU A 107 14.44 -3.60 -1.39
C LEU A 107 15.39 -4.56 -2.15
N ASP A 108 14.83 -5.50 -2.92
CA ASP A 108 15.60 -6.49 -3.67
C ASP A 108 15.96 -5.96 -5.07
N ALA A 109 17.03 -5.19 -5.14
CA ALA A 109 17.52 -4.60 -6.39
C ALA A 109 17.75 -5.64 -7.49
N ARG A 110 18.29 -6.81 -7.13
CA ARG A 110 18.62 -7.87 -8.09
C ARG A 110 17.35 -8.44 -8.72
N CYS A 111 16.31 -8.66 -7.92
CA CYS A 111 15.03 -9.13 -8.42
C CYS A 111 14.37 -8.07 -9.33
N ILE A 112 14.45 -6.78 -8.97
CA ILE A 112 13.91 -5.70 -9.80
C ILE A 112 14.63 -5.63 -11.15
N VAL A 113 15.96 -5.57 -11.17
CA VAL A 113 16.75 -5.54 -12.42
C VAL A 113 16.42 -6.74 -13.29
N LYS A 114 16.36 -7.95 -12.71
CA LYS A 114 16.00 -9.16 -13.44
C LYS A 114 14.60 -9.08 -14.06
N LEU A 115 13.61 -8.57 -13.34
CA LEU A 115 12.25 -8.39 -13.87
C LEU A 115 12.22 -7.38 -15.03
N ILE A 116 12.99 -6.28 -14.93
CA ILE A 116 13.13 -5.30 -16.00
C ILE A 116 13.74 -5.97 -17.25
N GLU A 117 14.83 -6.72 -17.10
CA GLU A 117 15.51 -7.40 -18.21
C GLU A 117 14.63 -8.45 -18.88
N GLU A 118 13.83 -9.20 -18.10
CA GLU A 118 12.91 -10.20 -18.61
C GLU A 118 11.78 -9.60 -19.46
N ASN A 119 11.34 -8.37 -19.16
CA ASN A 119 10.28 -7.70 -19.91
C ASN A 119 10.36 -6.16 -19.82
N PRO A 120 11.29 -5.51 -20.54
CA PRO A 120 11.51 -4.07 -20.43
C PRO A 120 10.27 -3.25 -20.78
N ALA A 121 9.51 -3.69 -21.79
CA ALA A 121 8.29 -3.03 -22.21
C ALA A 121 7.20 -3.03 -21.13
N ARG A 122 7.13 -4.06 -20.28
CA ARG A 122 6.15 -4.10 -19.17
C ARG A 122 6.56 -3.20 -18.02
N TYR A 123 7.86 -2.96 -17.87
CA TYR A 123 8.38 -2.02 -16.90
C TYR A 123 8.11 -0.57 -17.27
N LEU A 124 8.24 -0.21 -18.55
CA LEU A 124 8.06 1.17 -19.04
C LEU A 124 6.59 1.66 -19.01
N VAL A 125 5.64 0.80 -18.65
CA VAL A 125 4.22 1.15 -18.45
C VAL A 125 3.91 1.40 -16.96
N TYR A 126 4.89 1.17 -16.09
CA TYR A 126 4.91 1.61 -14.70
C TYR A 126 5.48 3.03 -14.63
#